data_AF-A0A166TDR0-F1
#
_entry.id   AF-A0A166TDR0-F1
#
_cell.length_a   1.000
_cell.length_b   1.000
_cell.length_c   1.000
_cell.angle_alpha   90.00
_cell.angle_beta   90.00
_cell.angle_gamma   90.00
#
_symmetry.space_group_name_H-M   'P 1'
#
loop_
_entity.id
_entity.type
_entity.pdbx_description
1 polymer ?
#
loop_
_entity_poly.entity_id
_entity_poly.type
_entity_poly.pdbx_seq_one_letter_code
_entity_poly.pdbx_strand_id
1 'polypeptide(L)'
;MLRSAIRSSIPAFRAHQAARLLTPTFARFLSQQARTQIEGAVKASPVVLFMKGTPAMPQCGFSRAAIQVLDLHGVPPEKMKTFDVLEDQELRNGIKEFSDWPTIPQLYVGGEFVGGCDILLGMHQSGELATLLESNDIIPKAPAEAEVVSST
;
A
#
# COMPACT_ATOMS: atom_id res chain seq x y z
N MET A 1 -66.92 25.38 28.70
CA MET A 1 -67.90 24.48 28.03
C MET A 1 -67.34 24.26 26.63
N LEU A 2 -66.96 23.11 26.09
CA LEU A 2 -67.25 21.70 26.35
C LEU A 2 -66.00 20.85 25.97
N ARG A 3 -65.95 19.66 26.57
CA ARG A 3 -65.04 18.53 26.38
C ARG A 3 -64.94 18.06 24.91
N SER A 4 -63.81 17.47 24.50
CA SER A 4 -63.74 16.02 24.23
C SER A 4 -62.35 15.58 23.76
N ALA A 5 -61.80 14.58 24.44
CA ALA A 5 -60.75 13.70 23.95
C ALA A 5 -61.32 12.71 22.91
N ILE A 6 -60.47 11.98 22.17
CA ILE A 6 -60.48 10.49 22.05
C ILE A 6 -59.59 9.96 20.90
N ARG A 7 -58.75 8.97 21.28
CA ARG A 7 -58.14 7.80 20.57
C ARG A 7 -57.27 8.02 19.33
N SER A 8 -55.97 7.69 19.39
CA SER A 8 -55.33 6.36 19.29
C SER A 8 -55.37 5.73 17.91
N SER A 9 -54.20 5.54 17.29
CA SER A 9 -53.69 4.22 16.84
C SER A 9 -52.42 4.40 15.99
N ILE A 10 -51.41 3.61 16.32
CA ILE A 10 -50.10 3.53 15.68
C ILE A 10 -50.25 2.80 14.32
N PRO A 11 -49.32 3.00 13.37
CA PRO A 11 -48.56 1.82 12.98
C PRO A 11 -47.05 2.06 13.02
N ALA A 12 -46.37 1.02 13.48
CA ALA A 12 -44.95 0.96 13.68
C ALA A 12 -44.21 1.21 12.37
N PHE A 13 -43.40 2.28 12.32
CA PHE A 13 -42.37 2.39 11.29
C PHE A 13 -41.29 1.36 11.60
N ARG A 14 -41.45 0.19 10.98
CA ARG A 14 -40.42 -0.83 10.83
C ARG A 14 -39.35 -0.26 9.90
N ALA A 15 -38.48 0.60 10.46
CA ALA A 15 -37.26 1.01 9.79
C ALA A 15 -36.46 -0.28 9.53
N HIS A 16 -36.31 -0.56 8.24
CA HIS A 16 -35.66 -1.73 7.73
C HIS A 16 -34.29 -1.85 8.37
N GLN A 17 -34.02 -3.01 8.98
CA GLN A 17 -32.67 -3.47 9.21
C GLN A 17 -31.94 -3.35 7.88
N ALA A 18 -31.07 -2.35 7.77
CA ALA A 18 -29.97 -2.41 6.84
C ALA A 18 -29.10 -3.57 7.33
N ALA A 19 -29.43 -4.77 6.88
CA ALA A 19 -28.52 -5.90 6.93
C ALA A 19 -27.30 -5.44 6.15
N ARG A 20 -26.29 -4.93 6.87
CA ARG A 20 -24.92 -4.88 6.37
C ARG A 20 -24.63 -6.31 5.96
N LEU A 21 -24.62 -6.55 4.65
CA LEU A 21 -24.08 -7.75 4.07
C LEU A 21 -22.63 -7.80 4.51
N LEU A 22 -22.37 -8.51 5.60
CA LEU A 22 -21.06 -9.06 5.91
C LEU A 22 -20.82 -10.12 4.86
N THR A 23 -20.47 -9.70 3.64
CA THR A 23 -19.72 -10.58 2.77
C THR A 23 -18.48 -10.94 3.55
N PRO A 24 -18.25 -12.23 3.89
CA PRO A 24 -16.95 -12.61 4.35
C PRO A 24 -16.02 -12.27 3.17
N THR A 25 -15.13 -11.30 3.36
CA THR A 25 -13.90 -11.28 2.59
C THR A 25 -13.41 -12.71 2.62
N PHE A 26 -13.30 -13.32 1.45
CA PHE A 26 -12.72 -14.65 1.29
C PHE A 26 -11.30 -14.57 1.87
N ALA A 27 -11.18 -14.75 3.19
CA ALA A 27 -9.94 -14.97 3.88
C ALA A 27 -9.56 -16.39 3.47
N ARG A 28 -9.05 -16.52 2.25
CA ARG A 28 -8.15 -17.62 1.94
C ARG A 28 -7.04 -17.45 2.95
N PHE A 29 -6.78 -18.48 3.73
CA PHE A 29 -5.68 -18.49 4.68
C PHE A 29 -4.39 -18.63 3.87
N LEU A 30 -3.44 -17.72 4.05
CA LEU A 30 -2.11 -17.80 3.50
C LEU A 30 -1.48 -19.11 4.00
N SER A 31 -1.04 -19.96 3.08
CA SER A 31 -0.36 -21.20 3.47
C SER A 31 0.96 -20.85 4.17
N GLN A 32 1.39 -21.68 5.14
CA GLN A 32 2.67 -21.47 5.82
C GLN A 32 3.84 -21.43 4.82
N GLN A 33 3.77 -22.23 3.75
CA GLN A 33 4.78 -22.24 2.69
C GLN A 33 4.81 -20.92 1.92
N ALA A 34 3.65 -20.42 1.46
CA ALA A 34 3.57 -19.14 0.76
C ALA A 34 4.03 -17.98 1.65
N ARG A 35 3.69 -18.02 2.94
CA ARG A 35 4.18 -17.05 3.92
C ARG A 35 5.70 -17.03 4.00
N THR A 36 6.34 -18.19 4.17
CA THR A 36 7.81 -18.28 4.21
C THR A 36 8.46 -17.80 2.91
N GLN A 37 7.85 -18.10 1.75
CA GLN A 37 8.34 -17.60 0.46
C GLN A 37 8.27 -16.07 0.37
N ILE A 38 7.15 -15.47 0.77
CA ILE A 38 6.99 -14.02 0.79
C ILE A 38 7.94 -13.36 1.79
N GLU A 39 8.10 -13.93 2.98
CA GLU A 39 9.06 -13.46 3.99
C GLU A 39 10.50 -13.50 3.48
N GLY A 40 10.86 -14.51 2.69
CA GLY A 40 12.15 -14.55 1.99
C GLY A 40 12.24 -13.50 0.88
N ALA A 41 11.17 -13.33 0.10
CA ALA A 41 11.12 -12.38 -1.01
C ALA A 41 11.28 -10.93 -0.55
N VAL A 42 10.60 -10.51 0.53
CA VAL A 42 10.70 -9.14 1.07
C VAL A 42 12.09 -8.83 1.66
N LYS A 43 12.84 -9.85 2.05
CA LYS A 43 14.21 -9.74 2.58
C LYS A 43 15.30 -9.97 1.52
N ALA A 44 14.91 -10.26 0.27
CA ALA A 44 15.85 -10.60 -0.79
C ALA A 44 16.72 -9.40 -1.22
N SER A 45 16.24 -8.17 -0.99
CA SER A 45 16.91 -6.93 -1.37
C SER A 45 16.50 -5.80 -0.41
N PRO A 46 17.31 -4.75 -0.24
CA PRO A 46 16.93 -3.59 0.58
C PRO A 46 15.61 -2.94 0.16
N VAL A 47 15.34 -2.87 -1.15
CA VAL A 47 14.08 -2.39 -1.72
C VAL A 47 13.43 -3.53 -2.49
N VAL A 48 12.18 -3.85 -2.15
CA VAL A 48 11.39 -4.86 -2.86
C VAL A 48 10.06 -4.28 -3.30
N LEU A 49 9.73 -4.41 -4.58
CA LEU A 49 8.46 -3.95 -5.14
C LEU A 49 7.68 -5.11 -5.77
N PHE A 50 6.50 -5.39 -5.24
CA PHE A 50 5.52 -6.25 -5.90
C PHE A 50 4.68 -5.39 -6.84
N MET A 51 4.72 -5.67 -8.14
CA MET A 51 4.08 -4.84 -9.16
C MET A 51 3.41 -5.69 -10.24
N LYS A 52 2.64 -5.04 -11.13
CA LYS A 52 2.03 -5.68 -12.30
C LYS A 52 2.88 -5.39 -13.53
N GLY A 53 3.46 -6.43 -14.12
CA GLY A 53 4.50 -6.31 -15.14
C GLY A 53 5.89 -6.18 -14.53
N THR A 54 6.84 -5.72 -15.34
CA THR A 54 8.24 -5.51 -14.94
C THR A 54 8.59 -4.02 -14.98
N PRO A 55 9.72 -3.57 -14.40
CA PRO A 55 10.17 -2.18 -14.53
C PRO A 55 10.28 -1.71 -15.99
N ALA A 56 10.75 -2.59 -16.88
CA ALA A 56 10.86 -2.31 -18.31
C ALA A 56 9.50 -2.30 -19.03
N MET A 57 8.54 -3.11 -18.58
CA MET A 57 7.21 -3.24 -19.19
C MET A 57 6.11 -3.25 -18.11
N PRO A 58 5.82 -2.10 -17.48
CA PRO A 58 4.77 -2.03 -16.47
C PRO A 58 3.39 -2.16 -17.12
N GLN A 59 2.56 -3.05 -16.59
CA GLN A 59 1.22 -3.35 -17.14
C GLN A 59 0.08 -2.63 -16.39
N CYS A 60 0.42 -1.70 -15.49
CA CYS A 60 -0.56 -0.92 -14.73
C CYS A 60 -0.02 0.47 -14.44
N GLY A 61 -0.87 1.50 -14.56
CA GLY A 61 -0.49 2.91 -14.33
C GLY A 61 0.10 3.17 -12.94
N PHE A 62 -0.44 2.53 -11.90
CA PHE A 62 0.09 2.63 -10.53
C PHE A 62 1.46 1.95 -10.39
N SER A 63 1.65 0.79 -11.02
CA SER A 63 2.94 0.10 -11.04
C SER A 63 4.01 0.92 -11.77
N ARG A 64 3.64 1.57 -12.88
CA ARG A 64 4.50 2.51 -13.59
C ARG A 64 4.87 3.71 -12.72
N ALA A 65 3.89 4.31 -12.03
CA ALA A 65 4.13 5.45 -11.15
C ALA A 65 5.08 5.10 -10.00
N ALA A 66 4.90 3.94 -9.36
CA ALA A 66 5.77 3.49 -8.28
C ALA A 66 7.24 3.34 -8.70
N ILE A 67 7.49 2.71 -9.85
CA ILE A 67 8.85 2.61 -10.40
C ILE A 67 9.44 3.99 -10.72
N GLN A 68 8.66 4.86 -11.38
CA GLN A 68 9.13 6.22 -11.69
C GLN A 68 9.54 7.00 -10.44
N VAL A 69 8.78 6.88 -9.35
CA VAL A 69 9.13 7.53 -8.09
C VAL A 69 10.44 6.99 -7.52
N LEU A 70 10.64 5.67 -7.50
CA LEU A 70 11.89 5.07 -7.01
C LEU A 70 13.09 5.45 -7.90
N ASP A 71 12.90 5.50 -9.21
CA ASP A 71 13.93 5.95 -10.16
C ASP A 71 14.30 7.42 -9.94
N LEU A 72 13.31 8.29 -9.67
CA LEU A 72 13.54 9.72 -9.37
C LEU A 72 14.35 9.92 -8.08
N HIS A 73 14.17 9.05 -7.08
CA HIS A 73 14.97 9.03 -5.86
C HIS A 73 16.35 8.39 -6.05
N GLY A 74 16.65 7.86 -7.24
CA GLY A 74 17.96 7.28 -7.55
C GLY A 74 18.21 5.96 -6.83
N VAL A 75 17.14 5.18 -6.56
CA VAL A 75 17.30 3.83 -5.98
C VAL A 75 18.13 2.96 -6.93
N PRO A 76 19.29 2.44 -6.50
CA PRO A 76 20.15 1.68 -7.40
C PRO A 76 19.50 0.35 -7.82
N PRO A 77 19.59 -0.06 -9.10
CA PRO A 77 19.02 -1.32 -9.58
C PRO A 77 19.52 -2.56 -8.82
N GLU A 78 20.76 -2.54 -8.32
CA GLU A 78 21.36 -3.62 -7.54
C GLU A 78 20.78 -3.76 -6.13
N LYS A 79 20.16 -2.70 -5.60
CA LYS A 79 19.47 -2.70 -4.30
C LYS A 79 17.96 -2.88 -4.42
N MET A 80 17.43 -2.92 -5.64
CA MET A 80 16.02 -3.07 -5.92
C MET A 80 15.71 -4.42 -6.55
N LYS A 81 14.75 -5.14 -5.97
CA LYS A 81 14.17 -6.34 -6.59
C LYS A 81 12.69 -6.11 -6.85
N THR A 82 12.23 -6.50 -8.03
CA THR A 82 10.82 -6.45 -8.38
C THR A 82 10.26 -7.84 -8.65
N PHE A 83 9.02 -8.06 -8.26
CA PHE A 83 8.27 -9.29 -8.52
C PHE A 83 7.01 -8.97 -9.32
N ASP A 84 6.84 -9.62 -10.47
CA ASP A 84 5.63 -9.51 -11.28
C ASP A 84 4.55 -10.44 -10.74
N VAL A 85 3.51 -9.86 -10.12
CA VAL A 85 2.40 -10.63 -9.56
C VAL A 85 1.41 -11.12 -10.63
N LEU A 86 1.61 -10.78 -11.90
CA LEU A 86 0.76 -11.29 -12.98
C LEU A 86 1.14 -12.72 -13.37
N GLU A 87 2.42 -13.07 -13.21
CA GLU A 87 2.95 -14.41 -13.55
C GLU A 87 2.59 -15.46 -12.49
N ASP A 88 2.34 -15.03 -11.24
CA ASP A 88 2.02 -15.91 -10.12
C ASP A 88 0.79 -15.42 -9.34
N GLN A 89 -0.33 -16.16 -9.49
CA GLN A 89 -1.57 -15.85 -8.79
C GLN A 89 -1.54 -16.17 -7.30
N GLU A 90 -0.73 -17.13 -6.86
CA GLU A 90 -0.55 -17.45 -5.44
C GLU A 90 0.20 -16.30 -4.78
N LEU A 91 1.30 -15.83 -5.38
CA LEU A 91 2.02 -14.64 -4.92
C LEU A 91 1.12 -13.40 -4.88
N ARG A 92 0.33 -13.17 -5.93
CA ARG A 92 -0.58 -12.01 -6.03
C ARG A 92 -1.61 -11.94 -4.92
N ASN A 93 -2.18 -13.08 -4.53
CA ASN A 93 -3.16 -13.13 -3.46
C ASN A 93 -2.46 -13.15 -2.10
N GLY A 94 -1.38 -13.92 -2.00
CA GLY A 94 -0.63 -14.09 -0.76
C GLY A 94 0.01 -12.79 -0.28
N ILE A 95 0.56 -11.97 -1.17
CA ILE A 95 1.17 -10.70 -0.76
C ILE A 95 0.13 -9.72 -0.15
N LYS A 96 -1.09 -9.69 -0.70
CA LYS A 96 -2.18 -8.85 -0.18
C LYS A 96 -2.61 -9.26 1.22
N GLU A 97 -2.65 -10.56 1.47
CA GLU A 97 -2.98 -11.10 2.78
C GLU A 97 -1.83 -10.91 3.76
N PHE A 98 -0.59 -11.17 3.32
CA PHE A 98 0.61 -10.99 4.12
C PHE A 98 0.78 -9.56 4.62
N SER A 99 0.51 -8.58 3.76
CA SER A 99 0.59 -7.15 4.09
C SER A 99 -0.67 -6.58 4.74
N ASP A 100 -1.76 -7.36 4.81
CA ASP A 100 -3.13 -6.87 5.06
C ASP A 100 -3.48 -5.63 4.20
N TRP A 101 -3.14 -5.69 2.91
CA TRP A 101 -3.30 -4.56 1.99
C TRP A 101 -3.90 -4.99 0.64
N PRO A 102 -5.02 -4.38 0.19
CA PRO A 102 -5.80 -4.92 -0.92
C PRO A 102 -5.22 -4.62 -2.32
N THR A 103 -4.33 -3.63 -2.44
CA THR A 103 -3.88 -3.09 -3.73
C THR A 103 -2.43 -3.46 -4.08
N ILE A 104 -2.11 -3.35 -5.37
CA ILE A 104 -0.79 -3.53 -5.98
C ILE A 104 -0.56 -2.30 -6.87
N PRO A 105 0.64 -1.68 -6.87
CA PRO A 105 1.90 -2.15 -6.29
C PRO A 105 2.01 -2.03 -4.77
N GLN A 106 2.91 -2.81 -4.18
CA GLN A 106 3.29 -2.75 -2.76
C GLN A 106 4.81 -2.65 -2.60
N LEU A 107 5.26 -1.68 -1.82
CA LEU A 107 6.67 -1.42 -1.53
C LEU A 107 7.07 -1.98 -0.16
N TYR A 108 8.21 -2.64 -0.14
CA TYR A 108 8.91 -3.05 1.06
C TYR A 108 10.31 -2.44 1.09
N VAL A 109 10.75 -2.01 2.26
CA VAL A 109 12.10 -1.50 2.51
C VAL A 109 12.66 -2.16 3.76
N GLY A 110 13.85 -2.75 3.67
CA GLY A 110 14.46 -3.49 4.78
C GLY A 110 13.64 -4.71 5.23
N GLY A 111 12.75 -5.22 4.38
CA GLY A 111 11.81 -6.29 4.72
C GLY A 111 10.53 -5.82 5.43
N GLU A 112 10.38 -4.52 5.68
CA GLU A 112 9.17 -3.94 6.27
C GLU A 112 8.24 -3.36 5.21
N PHE A 113 6.93 -3.52 5.43
CA PHE A 113 5.92 -2.99 4.52
C PHE A 113 5.83 -1.46 4.66
N VAL A 114 6.04 -0.75 3.56
CA VAL A 114 5.95 0.72 3.52
C VAL A 114 4.55 1.17 3.11
N GLY A 115 3.99 0.57 2.05
CA GLY A 115 2.67 0.95 1.55
C GLY A 115 2.42 0.62 0.08
N GLY A 116 1.21 1.00 -0.37
CA GLY A 116 0.83 0.98 -1.78
C GLY A 116 1.27 2.24 -2.55
N CYS A 117 0.84 2.35 -3.81
CA CYS A 117 1.20 3.47 -4.69
C CYS A 117 0.82 4.85 -4.12
N ASP A 118 -0.35 5.00 -3.51
CA ASP A 118 -0.82 6.31 -3.03
C ASP A 118 0.01 6.82 -1.85
N ILE A 119 0.38 5.92 -0.93
CA ILE A 119 1.28 6.21 0.18
C ILE A 119 2.66 6.58 -0.37
N LEU A 120 3.17 5.82 -1.33
CA LEU A 120 4.46 6.09 -1.95
C LEU A 120 4.53 7.48 -2.59
N LEU A 121 3.46 7.88 -3.31
CA LEU A 121 3.36 9.21 -3.89
C LEU A 121 3.26 10.30 -2.81
N GLY A 122 2.51 10.06 -1.74
CA GLY A 122 2.44 10.96 -0.58
C GLY A 122 3.81 11.17 0.08
N MET A 123 4.55 10.09 0.33
CA MET A 123 5.90 10.14 0.92
C MET A 123 6.92 10.81 0.00
N HIS A 124 6.76 10.65 -1.32
CA HIS A 124 7.59 11.38 -2.29
C HIS A 124 7.31 12.89 -2.21
N GLN A 125 6.05 13.30 -2.09
CA GLN A 125 5.67 14.71 -2.00
C GLN A 125 6.08 15.35 -0.66
N SER A 126 6.01 14.60 0.45
CA SER A 126 6.39 15.11 1.78
C SER A 126 7.90 15.06 2.04
N GLY A 127 8.67 14.35 1.21
CA GLY A 127 10.09 14.11 1.41
C GLY A 127 10.41 12.95 2.38
N GLU A 128 9.40 12.35 3.01
CA GLU A 128 9.57 11.21 3.92
C GLU A 128 10.21 9.99 3.23
N LEU A 129 9.96 9.81 1.94
CA LEU A 129 10.54 8.71 1.17
C LEU A 129 12.07 8.84 1.06
N ALA A 130 12.59 10.05 0.85
CA ALA A 130 14.02 10.28 0.79
C ALA A 130 14.68 9.93 2.13
N THR A 131 14.13 10.48 3.23
CA THR A 131 14.59 10.18 4.60
C THR A 131 14.60 8.68 4.90
N LEU A 132 13.55 7.96 4.48
CA LEU A 132 13.45 6.52 4.66
C LEU A 132 14.55 5.76 3.88
N LEU A 133 14.79 6.14 2.62
CA LEU A 133 15.80 5.50 1.78
C LEU A 133 17.23 5.79 2.27
N GLU A 134 17.50 7.01 2.74
CA GLU A 134 18.78 7.39 3.34
C GLU A 134 19.04 6.65 4.65
N SER A 135 18.04 6.56 5.51
CA SER A 135 18.15 5.89 6.82
C SER A 135 18.39 4.37 6.70
N ASN A 136 18.04 3.79 5.56
CA ASN A 136 18.28 2.39 5.23
C ASN A 136 19.54 2.18 4.35
N ASP A 137 20.39 3.21 4.21
CA ASP A 137 21.61 3.18 3.39
C ASP A 137 21.37 2.76 1.92
N ILE A 138 20.19 3.06 1.38
CA ILE A 138 19.83 2.72 0.00
C ILE A 138 20.40 3.77 -0.95
N ILE A 139 20.17 5.05 -0.63
CA ILE A 139 20.66 6.21 -1.36
C ILE A 139 21.64 7.00 -0.49
N PRO A 140 22.61 7.73 -1.07
CA PRO A 140 23.51 8.57 -0.29
C PRO A 140 22.70 9.64 0.44
N LYS A 141 23.05 9.89 1.70
CA LYS A 141 22.46 10.98 2.48
C LYS A 141 22.69 12.29 1.73
N ALA A 142 21.63 13.02 1.43
CA ALA A 142 21.75 14.35 0.85
C ALA A 142 22.68 15.19 1.74
N PRO A 143 23.66 15.91 1.16
CA PRO A 143 24.38 16.91 1.94
C PRO A 143 23.33 17.87 2.47
N ALA A 144 23.23 17.99 3.81
CA ALA A 144 22.32 18.91 4.47
C ALA A 144 22.42 20.25 3.74
N GLU A 145 21.35 20.66 3.06
CA GLU A 145 21.40 21.84 2.21
C GLU A 145 21.93 23.00 3.03
N ALA A 146 23.00 23.61 2.51
CA ALA A 146 23.54 24.86 3.00
C ALA A 146 22.38 25.82 3.24
N GLU A 147 22.33 26.37 4.45
CA GLU A 147 21.54 27.55 4.75
C GLU A 147 21.66 28.52 3.57
N VAL A 148 20.57 28.69 2.82
CA VAL A 148 20.46 29.79 1.87
C VAL A 148 20.46 31.03 2.76
N VAL A 149 21.66 31.56 2.95
CA VAL A 149 21.95 32.85 3.54
C VAL A 149 21.21 33.88 2.68
N SER A 150 19.96 34.13 3.05
CA SER A 150 19.18 35.30 2.65
C SER A 150 19.76 36.52 3.36
N SER A 151 20.98 36.88 3.00
CA SER A 151 21.53 38.21 3.27
C SER A 151 22.31 38.66 2.05
N THR A 152 21.64 39.36 1.14
CA THR A 152 22.05 40.65 0.57
C THR A 152 20.87 41.21 -0.23
#